data_AF-A0A6B0HJG3-F1
#
_entry.id   AF-A0A6B0HJG3-F1
#
_cell.length_a   1.000
_cell.length_b   1.000
_cell.length_c   1.000
_cell.angle_alpha   90.00
_cell.angle_beta   90.00
_cell.angle_gamma   90.00
#
_symmetry.space_group_name_H-M   'P 1'
#
loop_
_entity.id
_entity.type
_entity.pdbx_description
1 polymer ?
#
loop_
_entity_poly.entity_id
_entity_poly.type
_entity_poly.pdbx_seq_one_letter_code
_entity_poly.pdbx_strand_id
1 'polypeptide(L)'
;MDAILLAVIVGVPIAWHLGLTAFAYYDAGRVGLEPPWKWAAITFCIPLFGFFVYIFERSELSYDPETDPYRGHNFNIHPSRADDAPLRSRGDDRNTSTKTPEDGTKQVDKRR
;
A
#
# COMPACT_ATOMS: atom_id res chain seq x y z
N MET A 1 7.79 -25.81 0.36
CA MET A 1 6.42 -25.69 0.91
C MET A 1 5.69 -26.98 0.59
N ASP A 2 4.86 -27.48 1.51
CA ASP A 2 4.04 -28.67 1.25
C ASP A 2 3.02 -28.36 0.13
N ALA A 3 2.93 -29.26 -0.86
CA ALA A 3 2.08 -29.07 -2.04
C ALA A 3 0.60 -29.03 -1.68
N ILE A 4 0.19 -29.82 -0.67
CA ILE A 4 -1.19 -29.81 -0.17
C ILE A 4 -1.49 -28.46 0.48
N LEU A 5 -0.59 -27.96 1.33
CA LEU A 5 -0.74 -26.66 1.95
C LEU A 5 -0.85 -25.54 0.91
N LEU A 6 -0.01 -25.56 -0.13
CA LEU A 6 -0.10 -24.59 -1.23
C LEU A 6 -1.44 -24.67 -1.97
N ALA A 7 -1.90 -25.89 -2.26
CA ALA A 7 -3.19 -26.11 -2.91
C ALA A 7 -4.36 -25.58 -2.07
N VAL A 8 -4.30 -25.72 -0.74
CA VAL A 8 -5.33 -25.15 0.15
C VAL A 8 -5.26 -23.63 0.17
N ILE A 9 -4.06 -23.06 0.33
CA ILE A 9 -3.85 -21.60 0.42
C ILE A 9 -4.28 -20.89 -0.87
N VAL A 10 -4.09 -21.51 -2.03
CA VAL A 10 -4.44 -20.90 -3.32
C VAL A 10 -5.83 -21.32 -3.79
N GLY A 11 -6.15 -22.61 -3.66
CA GLY A 11 -7.39 -23.18 -4.19
C GLY A 11 -8.64 -22.76 -3.43
N VAL A 12 -8.59 -22.68 -2.10
CA VAL A 12 -9.77 -22.28 -1.32
C VAL A 12 -10.18 -20.84 -1.62
N PRO A 13 -9.27 -19.83 -1.64
CA PRO A 13 -9.63 -18.48 -2.04
C PRO A 13 -10.16 -18.39 -3.48
N ILE A 14 -9.58 -19.11 -4.43
CA ILE A 14 -10.06 -19.13 -5.82
C ILE A 14 -11.49 -19.68 -5.87
N ALA A 15 -11.74 -20.83 -5.25
CA ALA A 15 -13.05 -21.46 -5.23
C ALA A 15 -14.10 -20.55 -4.57
N TRP A 16 -13.74 -19.91 -3.45
CA TRP A 16 -14.62 -18.97 -2.76
C TRP A 16 -14.94 -17.74 -3.63
N HIS A 17 -13.92 -17.16 -4.27
CA HIS A 17 -14.09 -16.00 -5.15
C HIS A 17 -14.99 -16.30 -6.36
N LEU A 18 -14.79 -17.46 -6.99
CA LEU A 18 -15.65 -17.92 -8.09
C LEU A 18 -17.08 -18.19 -7.61
N GLY A 19 -17.25 -18.79 -6.43
CA GLY A 19 -18.55 -19.01 -5.81
C GLY A 19 -19.31 -17.70 -5.54
N LEU A 20 -18.63 -16.70 -4.98
CA LEU A 20 -19.21 -15.37 -4.77
C LEU A 20 -19.54 -14.65 -6.07
N THR A 21 -18.68 -14.79 -7.09
CA THR A 21 -18.93 -14.22 -8.43
C THR A 21 -20.19 -14.82 -9.06
N ALA A 22 -20.34 -16.14 -9.01
CA ALA A 22 -21.52 -16.83 -9.50
C ALA A 22 -22.78 -16.45 -8.69
N PHE A 23 -22.64 -16.33 -7.37
CA PHE A 23 -23.71 -15.85 -6.51
C PHE A 23 -24.14 -14.43 -6.87
N ALA A 24 -23.20 -13.50 -7.08
CA ALA A 24 -23.51 -12.13 -7.48
C ALA A 24 -24.22 -12.07 -8.83
N TYR A 25 -23.83 -12.90 -9.80
CA TYR A 25 -24.55 -13.03 -11.07
C TYR A 25 -26.00 -13.48 -10.87
N TYR A 26 -26.21 -14.52 -10.06
CA TYR A 26 -27.54 -15.07 -9.78
C TYR A 26 -28.42 -14.08 -9.02
N ASP A 27 -27.87 -13.48 -7.97
CA ASP A 27 -28.59 -12.54 -7.11
C ASP A 27 -28.93 -11.25 -7.85
N ALA A 28 -28.02 -10.73 -8.68
CA ALA A 28 -28.25 -9.51 -9.45
C ALA A 28 -29.50 -9.61 -10.35
N GLY A 29 -29.77 -10.78 -10.94
CA GLY A 29 -30.99 -11.01 -11.71
C GLY A 29 -32.26 -11.03 -10.86
N ARG A 30 -32.17 -11.41 -9.58
CA ARG A 30 -33.31 -11.48 -8.65
C ARG A 30 -33.63 -10.14 -8.00
N VAL A 31 -32.62 -9.32 -7.73
CA VAL A 31 -32.77 -8.02 -7.06
C VAL A 31 -32.90 -6.83 -8.02
N GLY A 32 -32.99 -7.07 -9.34
CA GLY A 32 -33.17 -6.03 -10.35
C GLY A 32 -31.90 -5.25 -10.73
N LEU A 33 -30.73 -5.81 -10.45
CA LEU A 33 -29.43 -5.25 -10.79
C LEU A 33 -29.04 -5.63 -12.22
N GLU A 34 -29.69 -5.01 -13.21
CA GLU A 34 -29.44 -5.31 -14.62
C GLU A 34 -28.29 -4.48 -15.24
N PRO A 35 -27.55 -5.04 -16.21
CA PRO A 35 -27.55 -6.46 -16.55
C PRO A 35 -26.68 -7.28 -15.56
N PRO A 36 -27.04 -8.54 -15.21
CA PRO A 36 -26.32 -9.33 -14.20
C PRO A 36 -24.83 -9.55 -14.50
N TRP A 37 -24.45 -9.64 -15.78
CA TRP A 37 -23.07 -9.85 -16.21
C TRP A 37 -22.14 -8.69 -15.81
N LYS A 38 -22.66 -7.46 -15.72
CA LYS A 38 -21.90 -6.29 -15.27
C LYS A 38 -21.40 -6.47 -13.84
N TRP A 39 -22.29 -6.93 -12.96
CA TRP A 39 -21.98 -7.12 -11.55
C TRP A 39 -21.04 -8.31 -11.34
N ALA A 40 -21.29 -9.41 -12.05
CA ALA A 40 -20.37 -10.55 -12.07
C ALA A 40 -18.96 -10.13 -12.51
N ALA A 41 -18.84 -9.32 -13.57
CA ALA A 41 -17.55 -8.83 -14.05
C ALA A 41 -16.86 -7.92 -13.03
N ILE A 42 -17.59 -7.01 -12.40
CA ILE A 42 -17.04 -6.15 -11.33
C ILE A 42 -16.53 -6.99 -10.18
N THR A 43 -17.35 -7.90 -9.65
CA THR A 43 -16.96 -8.80 -8.55
C THR A 43 -15.76 -9.65 -8.91
N PHE A 44 -15.74 -10.24 -10.11
CA PHE A 44 -14.64 -11.08 -10.59
C PHE A 44 -13.31 -10.31 -10.67
N CYS A 45 -13.34 -9.07 -11.15
CA CYS A 45 -12.14 -8.26 -11.43
C CYS A 45 -11.57 -7.52 -10.20
N ILE A 46 -12.30 -7.43 -9.09
CA ILE A 46 -11.82 -6.72 -7.88
C ILE A 46 -10.43 -7.18 -7.40
N PRO A 47 -10.11 -8.48 -7.34
CA PRO A 47 -8.78 -8.93 -6.89
C PRO A 47 -7.62 -8.43 -7.75
N LEU A 48 -7.87 -8.01 -9.00
CA LEU A 48 -6.84 -7.45 -9.87
C LEU A 48 -6.24 -6.16 -9.27
N PHE A 49 -7.02 -5.38 -8.52
CA PHE A 49 -6.48 -4.20 -7.84
C PHE A 49 -5.40 -4.57 -6.82
N GLY A 50 -5.61 -5.64 -6.03
CA GLY A 50 -4.58 -6.15 -5.12
C GLY A 50 -3.32 -6.62 -5.85
N PHE A 51 -3.49 -7.25 -7.02
CA PHE A 51 -2.36 -7.63 -7.88
C PHE A 51 -1.60 -6.41 -8.41
N PHE A 52 -2.29 -5.36 -8.86
CA PHE A 52 -1.63 -4.12 -9.28
C PHE A 52 -0.89 -3.44 -8.13
N VAL A 53 -1.50 -3.37 -6.94
CA VAL A 53 -0.83 -2.84 -5.73
C VAL A 53 0.48 -3.58 -5.48
N TYR A 54 0.47 -4.92 -5.52
CA TYR A 54 1.70 -5.71 -5.38
C TYR A 54 2.75 -5.38 -6.44
N ILE A 55 2.37 -5.21 -7.71
CA ILE A 55 3.31 -4.82 -8.78
C ILE A 55 3.89 -3.44 -8.51
N PHE A 56 3.06 -2.45 -8.16
CA PHE A 56 3.51 -1.09 -7.87
C PHE A 56 4.46 -1.06 -6.67
N GLU A 57 4.08 -1.70 -5.57
CA GLU A 57 4.92 -1.80 -4.38
C GLU A 57 6.24 -2.53 -4.68
N ARG A 58 6.20 -3.61 -5.47
CA ARG A 58 7.41 -4.30 -5.94
C ARG A 58 8.32 -3.38 -6.78
N SER A 59 7.75 -2.52 -7.61
CA SER A 59 8.54 -1.60 -8.45
C SER A 59 9.29 -0.54 -7.64
N GLU A 60 8.77 -0.16 -6.47
CA GLU A 60 9.45 0.77 -5.55
C GLU A 60 10.71 0.16 -4.91
N LEU A 61 10.77 -1.17 -4.73
CA LEU A 61 11.96 -1.83 -4.16
C LEU A 61 13.20 -1.74 -5.06
N SER A 62 13.02 -1.56 -6.36
CA SER A 62 14.12 -1.44 -7.33
C SER A 62 14.49 0.02 -7.65
N TYR A 63 14.04 0.97 -6.83
CA TYR A 63 14.40 2.38 -6.97
C TYR A 63 15.89 2.58 -6.69
N ASP A 64 16.62 3.11 -7.69
CA ASP A 64 18.00 3.54 -7.54
C ASP A 64 18.05 5.07 -7.33
N PRO A 65 18.22 5.53 -6.09
CA PRO A 65 18.20 6.95 -5.78
C PRO A 65 19.40 7.70 -6.40
N GLU A 66 20.48 7.02 -6.78
CA GLU A 66 21.66 7.66 -7.39
C GLU A 66 21.41 8.05 -8.85
N THR A 67 20.42 7.42 -9.50
CA THR A 67 20.08 7.70 -10.91
C THR A 67 18.83 8.53 -11.09
N ASP A 68 18.11 8.84 -10.00
CA ASP A 68 16.88 9.62 -10.05
C ASP A 68 17.18 11.13 -10.15
N PRO A 69 16.86 11.79 -11.29
CA PRO A 69 17.04 13.23 -11.45
C PRO A 69 16.12 14.06 -10.53
N TYR A 70 15.14 13.44 -9.88
CA TYR A 70 14.22 14.07 -8.93
C TYR A 70 14.52 13.73 -7.47
N ARG A 71 15.64 13.04 -7.17
CA ARG A 71 16.02 12.65 -5.81
C ARG A 71 16.10 13.89 -4.89
N GLY A 72 15.31 13.89 -3.81
CA GLY A 72 15.27 15.00 -2.84
C GLY A 72 14.29 16.14 -3.18
N HIS A 73 13.54 16.02 -4.27
CA HIS A 73 12.42 16.90 -4.61
C HIS A 73 11.08 16.23 -4.29
N ASN A 74 10.14 16.99 -3.74
CA ASN A 74 8.84 16.45 -3.30
C ASN A 74 7.90 16.12 -4.47
N PHE A 75 8.18 16.67 -5.67
CA PHE A 75 7.31 16.59 -6.85
C PHE A 75 8.15 16.53 -8.13
N ASN A 76 7.66 15.83 -9.15
CA ASN A 76 8.26 15.83 -10.48
C ASN A 76 7.95 17.15 -11.20
N ILE A 77 8.89 18.09 -11.16
CA ILE A 77 8.79 19.34 -11.91
C ILE A 77 9.43 19.13 -13.27
N HIS A 78 8.72 19.46 -14.35
CA HIS A 78 9.29 19.38 -15.69
C HIS A 78 10.55 20.27 -15.77
N PRO A 79 11.65 19.84 -16.43
CA PRO A 79 12.92 20.58 -16.44
C PRO A 79 12.77 22.04 -16.86
N SER A 80 11.88 22.33 -17.80
CA SER A 80 11.60 23.69 -18.28
C SER A 80 10.90 24.61 -17.28
N ARG A 81 10.43 24.09 -16.14
CA ARG A 81 9.72 24.82 -15.08
C ARG A 81 10.34 24.60 -13.70
N ALA A 82 11.50 23.95 -13.63
CA ALA A 82 12.20 23.69 -12.37
C ALA A 82 12.52 25.01 -11.62
N ASP A 83 12.77 26.09 -12.37
CA ASP A 83 13.10 27.41 -11.82
C ASP A 83 11.87 28.24 -11.39
N ASP A 84 10.66 27.86 -11.82
CA ASP A 84 9.43 28.65 -11.58
C ASP A 84 8.81 28.41 -10.20
N ALA A 85 9.23 27.35 -9.50
CA ALA A 85 8.65 26.93 -8.23
C ALA A 85 9.74 26.83 -7.15
N PRO A 86 9.96 27.87 -6.32
CA PRO A 86 10.89 27.81 -5.20
C PRO A 86 10.23 27.00 -4.08
N LEU A 87 10.10 25.69 -4.27
CA LEU A 87 9.58 24.79 -3.26
C LEU A 87 10.76 24.34 -2.38
N ARG A 88 10.64 24.58 -1.07
CA ARG A 88 11.60 24.05 -0.09
C ARG A 88 11.69 22.52 -0.26
N SER A 89 12.87 22.01 -0.62
CA SER A 89 13.17 20.59 -0.46
C SER A 89 12.89 20.22 0.98
N ARG A 90 12.01 19.23 1.18
CA ARG A 90 11.79 18.68 2.51
C ARG A 90 13.04 17.85 2.81
N GLY A 91 13.95 18.39 3.61
CA GLY A 91 14.95 17.58 4.28
C GLY A 91 14.23 16.47 5.03
N ASP A 92 14.59 15.22 4.75
CA ASP A 92 13.98 14.05 5.36
C ASP A 92 14.47 13.92 6.81
N ASP A 93 13.89 14.74 7.69
CA ASP A 93 14.18 14.72 9.13
C ASP A 93 13.35 13.64 9.87
N ARG A 94 12.88 12.61 9.16
CA ARG A 94 12.04 11.56 9.74
C ARG A 94 12.84 10.37 10.29
N ASN A 95 13.93 10.60 11.01
CA ASN A 95 14.34 9.66 12.06
C ASN A 95 15.36 10.23 13.06
N THR A 96 14.93 11.11 13.96
CA THR A 96 15.50 11.13 15.32
C THR A 96 14.37 11.38 16.32
N SER A 97 13.64 10.33 16.67
CA SER A 97 12.99 10.25 17.98
C SER A 97 14.09 10.12 19.04
N THR A 98 14.86 11.19 19.22
CA THR A 98 15.74 11.37 20.36
C THR A 98 14.83 11.43 21.57
N LYS A 99 14.75 10.30 22.27
CA LYS A 99 14.21 10.22 23.63
C LYS A 99 14.73 11.42 24.42
N THR A 100 13.84 12.33 24.79
CA THR A 100 14.09 13.29 25.85
C THR A 100 14.52 12.50 27.09
N PRO A 101 15.72 12.69 27.65
CA PRO A 101 15.97 12.23 29.00
C PRO A 101 15.19 13.18 29.91
N GLU A 102 14.15 12.65 30.56
CA GLU A 102 13.60 13.26 31.76
C GLU A 102 14.71 13.31 32.81
N ASP A 103 15.30 14.50 33.04
CA ASP A 103 16.17 14.75 34.18
C ASP A 103 15.30 14.92 35.44
N GLY A 104 14.86 13.79 35.97
CA GLY A 104 14.26 13.67 37.29
C GLY A 104 15.35 13.82 38.35
N THR A 105 15.57 15.03 38.83
CA THR A 105 16.41 15.33 39.99
C THR A 105 15.82 14.72 41.25
N LYS A 106 16.24 13.48 41.58
CA LYS A 106 16.10 12.91 42.92
C LYS A 106 17.30 13.32 43.77
N GLN A 107 17.13 14.39 44.55
CA GLN A 107 18.04 14.69 45.66
C GLN A 107 17.74 13.72 46.81
N VAL A 108 18.58 12.69 46.94
CA VAL A 108 18.53 11.71 48.03
C VAL A 108 19.29 12.26 49.23
N ASP A 109 18.57 12.38 50.33
CA ASP A 109 19.02 12.52 51.72
C ASP A 109 20.13 11.51 52.07
N LYS A 110 21.27 12.01 52.57
CA LYS A 110 22.26 11.20 53.30
C LYS A 110 22.70 11.93 54.56
N ARG A 111 22.12 11.48 55.67
CA ARG A 111 22.63 11.56 57.04
C ARG A 111 24.17 11.47 57.14
N ARG A 112 24.77 12.44 57.83
CA ARG A 112 25.62 12.23 59.02
C ARG A 112 25.79 13.54 59.77
#